data_AF-A0A7J3CK08-F1
#
_entry.id   AF-A0A7J3CK08-F1
#
_cell.length_a   1.000
_cell.length_b   1.000
_cell.length_c   1.000
_cell.angle_alpha   90.00
_cell.angle_beta   90.00
_cell.angle_gamma   90.00
#
_symmetry.space_group_name_H-M   'P 1'
#
loop_
_entity.id
_entity.type
_entity.pdbx_description
1 polymer ?
#
loop_
_entity_poly.entity_id
_entity_poly.type
_entity_poly.pdbx_seq_one_letter_code
_entity_poly.pdbx_strand_id
1 'polypeptide(L)'
;MIKLAILHPFLIYKGGAERVVLQVAKHYDAKIYVVDYKADATFEEFEKLDIEKIKAPFLPIPKRMAYGIASGFAYFNLKLKDYDVVNAQGVTSEWARNKNKPMVWYCHTPNREAYDLYEWRQSRRSFPQRVAFSFL
;
A
#
# COMPACT_ATOMS: atom_id res chain seq x y z
N MET A 1 -3.89 -0.10 -25.73
CA MET A 1 -3.89 0.58 -24.41
C MET A 1 -2.61 0.23 -23.68
N ILE A 2 -2.11 1.12 -22.82
CA ILE A 2 -0.94 0.88 -21.97
C ILE A 2 -1.25 -0.26 -20.98
N LYS A 3 -0.35 -1.24 -20.86
CA LYS A 3 -0.40 -2.30 -19.85
C LYS A 3 0.15 -1.79 -18.52
N LEU A 4 -0.75 -1.42 -17.62
CA LEU A 4 -0.44 -0.86 -16.31
C LEU A 4 -0.49 -1.93 -15.22
N ALA A 5 0.53 -2.01 -14.37
CA ALA A 5 0.44 -2.69 -13.07
C ALA A 5 0.29 -1.65 -11.95
N ILE A 6 -0.65 -1.86 -11.03
CA ILE A 6 -0.80 -1.01 -9.85
C ILE A 6 -0.23 -1.75 -8.64
N LEU A 7 0.58 -1.05 -7.84
CA LEU A 7 1.08 -1.56 -6.57
C LEU A 7 0.47 -0.73 -5.45
N HIS A 8 -0.25 -1.37 -4.52
CA HIS A 8 -0.83 -0.69 -3.36
C HIS A 8 -0.75 -1.60 -2.12
N PRO A 9 -0.19 -1.15 -0.98
CA PRO A 9 0.12 -2.05 0.14
C PRO A 9 -1.08 -2.82 0.69
N PHE A 10 -2.23 -2.17 0.81
CA PHE A 10 -3.41 -2.78 1.42
C PHE A 10 -4.71 -2.28 0.78
N LEU A 11 -5.71 -3.14 0.69
CA LEU A 11 -7.10 -2.80 0.36
C LEU A 11 -7.99 -3.34 1.48
N ILE A 12 -7.99 -2.64 2.62
CA ILE A 12 -8.58 -3.15 3.87
C ILE A 12 -9.55 -2.17 4.55
N TYR A 13 -9.81 -1.03 3.92
CA TYR A 13 -10.80 -0.05 4.34
C TYR A 13 -11.22 0.82 3.14
N LYS A 14 -12.29 1.60 3.30
CA LYS A 14 -12.70 2.61 2.31
C LYS A 14 -12.03 3.95 2.62
N GLY A 15 -11.20 4.42 1.69
CA GLY A 15 -10.52 5.72 1.80
C GLY A 15 -10.32 6.39 0.45
N GLY A 16 -9.72 7.59 0.48
CA GLY A 16 -9.45 8.37 -0.73
C GLY A 16 -8.42 7.72 -1.65
N ALA A 17 -7.37 7.12 -1.08
CA ALA A 17 -6.34 6.42 -1.85
C ALA A 17 -6.94 5.20 -2.56
N GLU A 18 -7.73 4.39 -1.86
CA GLU A 18 -8.39 3.21 -2.40
C GLU A 18 -9.40 3.59 -3.50
N ARG A 19 -10.06 4.75 -3.36
CA ARG A 19 -10.94 5.27 -4.42
C ARG A 19 -10.17 5.62 -5.68
N VAL A 20 -8.99 6.25 -5.55
CA VAL A 20 -8.13 6.56 -6.71
C VAL A 20 -7.62 5.27 -7.36
N VAL A 21 -7.07 4.35 -6.58
CA VAL A 21 -6.60 3.03 -7.05
C VAL A 21 -7.70 2.32 -7.84
N LEU A 22 -8.93 2.31 -7.32
CA LEU A 22 -10.09 1.71 -7.99
C LEU A 22 -10.38 2.33 -9.36
N GLN A 23 -10.35 3.66 -9.46
CA GLN A 23 -10.64 4.35 -10.72
C GLN A 23 -9.52 4.18 -11.75
N VAL A 24 -8.25 4.24 -11.31
CA VAL A 24 -7.10 3.98 -12.19
C VAL A 24 -7.14 2.54 -12.70
N ALA A 25 -7.45 1.57 -11.83
CA ALA A 25 -7.55 0.17 -12.21
C ALA A 25 -8.66 -0.07 -13.24
N LYS A 26 -9.85 0.50 -13.02
CA LYS A 26 -10.97 0.43 -13.97
C LYS A 26 -10.65 1.07 -15.32
N HIS A 27 -9.95 2.21 -15.33
CA HIS A 27 -9.65 2.93 -16.57
C HIS A 27 -8.65 2.19 -17.46
N TYR A 28 -7.62 1.58 -16.86
CA TYR A 28 -6.55 0.89 -17.59
C TYR A 28 -6.72 -0.62 -17.69
N ASP A 29 -7.81 -1.18 -17.13
CA ASP A 29 -7.96 -2.63 -16.92
C ASP A 29 -6.72 -3.23 -16.24
N ALA A 30 -6.24 -2.54 -15.20
CA ALA A 30 -4.93 -2.81 -14.60
C ALA A 30 -5.03 -3.86 -13.50
N LYS A 31 -4.05 -4.76 -13.47
CA LYS A 31 -3.85 -5.69 -12.36
C LYS A 31 -3.29 -4.97 -11.13
N ILE A 32 -3.82 -5.28 -9.97
CA ILE A 32 -3.43 -4.68 -8.68
C ILE A 32 -2.67 -5.70 -7.84
N TYR A 33 -1.47 -5.33 -7.37
CA TYR A 33 -0.66 -6.14 -6.47
C TYR A 33 -0.67 -5.54 -5.06
N VAL A 34 -1.11 -6.33 -4.09
CA VAL A 34 -1.31 -5.90 -2.70
C VAL A 34 -0.68 -6.87 -1.71
N VAL A 35 -0.27 -6.40 -0.53
CA VAL A 35 0.14 -7.29 0.56
C VAL A 35 -1.10 -7.81 1.29
N ASP A 36 -2.04 -6.91 1.60
CA ASP A 36 -3.28 -7.23 2.29
C ASP A 36 -4.51 -6.83 1.47
N TYR A 37 -5.52 -7.71 1.47
CA TYR A 37 -6.81 -7.46 0.84
C TYR A 37 -7.91 -8.04 1.71
N LYS A 38 -8.94 -7.23 1.99
CA LYS A 38 -10.17 -7.60 2.70
C LYS A 38 -11.35 -7.04 1.93
N ALA A 39 -11.96 -7.88 1.09
CA ALA A 39 -13.03 -7.49 0.18
C ALA A 39 -14.24 -6.88 0.93
N ASP A 40 -14.59 -7.47 2.07
CA ASP A 40 -15.67 -7.04 2.97
C ASP A 40 -15.44 -5.68 3.63
N ALA A 41 -14.19 -5.22 3.69
CA ALA A 41 -13.81 -3.97 4.35
C ALA A 41 -13.54 -2.81 3.38
N THR A 42 -13.43 -3.06 2.07
CA THR A 42 -13.14 -2.05 1.04
C THR A 42 -14.33 -1.78 0.11
N PHE A 43 -14.11 -1.13 -1.03
CA PHE A 43 -15.10 -0.95 -2.09
C PHE A 43 -15.41 -2.29 -2.79
N GLU A 44 -16.68 -2.66 -2.86
CA GLU A 44 -17.15 -3.93 -3.45
C GLU A 44 -16.72 -4.10 -4.91
N GLU A 45 -16.49 -2.98 -5.62
CA GLU A 45 -16.08 -3.02 -7.02
C GLU A 45 -14.67 -3.63 -7.22
N PHE A 46 -13.86 -3.73 -6.16
CA PHE A 46 -12.58 -4.44 -6.21
C PHE A 46 -12.74 -5.95 -6.43
N GLU A 47 -13.87 -6.55 -6.03
CA GLU A 47 -14.13 -7.97 -6.26
C GLU A 47 -14.23 -8.33 -7.75
N LYS A 48 -14.46 -7.33 -8.61
CA LYS A 48 -14.58 -7.50 -10.06
C LYS A 48 -13.26 -7.23 -10.81
N LEU A 49 -12.18 -6.92 -10.10
CA LEU A 49 -10.87 -6.57 -10.67
C LEU A 49 -9.83 -7.68 -10.44
N ASP A 50 -8.80 -7.70 -11.28
CA ASP A 50 -7.65 -8.61 -11.09
C ASP A 50 -6.76 -8.09 -9.94
N ILE A 51 -6.83 -8.79 -8.80
CA ILE A 51 -6.07 -8.47 -7.59
C ILE A 51 -5.21 -9.67 -7.19
N GLU A 52 -3.91 -9.45 -7.08
CA GLU A 52 -2.95 -10.46 -6.63
C GLU A 52 -2.37 -10.08 -5.27
N LYS A 53 -2.50 -10.99 -4.30
CA LYS A 53 -1.82 -10.87 -3.01
C LYS A 53 -0.38 -11.34 -3.13
N ILE A 54 0.57 -10.44 -2.93
CA ILE A 54 2.00 -10.76 -2.88
C ILE A 54 2.40 -11.24 -1.48
N LYS A 55 3.36 -12.16 -1.41
CA LYS A 55 3.83 -12.72 -0.14
C LYS A 55 4.74 -11.74 0.59
N ALA A 56 4.45 -11.48 1.86
CA ALA A 56 5.30 -10.74 2.78
C ALA A 56 5.75 -11.65 3.94
N PRO A 57 6.98 -11.48 4.46
CA PRO A 57 7.48 -12.30 5.56
C PRO A 57 6.73 -12.00 6.87
N PHE A 58 6.56 -13.01 7.71
CA PHE A 58 6.08 -12.81 9.08
C PHE A 58 7.22 -12.30 9.96
N LEU A 59 6.95 -11.28 10.79
CA LEU A 59 7.92 -10.70 11.72
C LEU A 59 7.31 -10.64 13.13
N PRO A 60 7.95 -11.23 14.16
CA PRO A 60 7.44 -11.27 15.53
C PRO A 60 7.71 -9.96 16.29
N ILE A 61 7.34 -8.83 15.70
CA ILE A 61 7.53 -7.48 16.25
C ILE A 61 6.17 -6.74 16.24
N PRO A 62 6.04 -5.54 16.85
CA PRO A 62 4.76 -4.82 16.89
C PRO A 62 4.13 -4.67 15.49
N LYS A 63 2.83 -5.01 15.39
CA LYS A 63 2.09 -5.21 14.13
C LYS A 63 2.35 -4.16 13.05
N ARG A 64 2.40 -2.88 13.41
CA ARG A 64 2.60 -1.79 12.43
C ARG A 64 4.03 -1.75 11.89
N MET A 65 5.02 -1.93 12.77
CA MET A 65 6.42 -1.99 12.37
C MET A 65 6.68 -3.25 11.54
N ALA A 66 6.12 -4.39 11.97
CA ALA A 66 6.14 -5.64 11.23
C ALA A 66 5.58 -5.44 9.81
N TYR A 67 4.42 -4.79 9.70
CA TYR A 67 3.78 -4.53 8.42
C TYR A 67 4.66 -3.68 7.49
N GLY A 68 5.20 -2.55 7.97
CA GLY A 68 6.05 -1.69 7.15
C GLY A 68 7.29 -2.41 6.59
N ILE A 69 8.00 -3.16 7.45
CA ILE A 69 9.19 -3.91 7.05
C ILE A 69 8.82 -5.07 6.11
N ALA A 70 7.80 -5.84 6.45
CA ALA A 70 7.37 -6.99 5.65
C ALA A 70 6.85 -6.56 4.27
N SER A 71 6.00 -5.52 4.22
CA SER A 71 5.51 -4.91 2.98
C SER A 71 6.67 -4.36 2.15
N GLY A 72 7.59 -3.62 2.78
CA GLY A 72 8.79 -3.10 2.11
C GLY A 72 9.63 -4.22 1.49
N PHE A 73 9.87 -5.31 2.22
CA PHE A 73 10.62 -6.47 1.72
C PHE A 73 9.91 -7.16 0.55
N ALA A 74 8.58 -7.29 0.62
CA ALA A 74 7.77 -7.85 -0.47
C ALA A 74 7.91 -7.02 -1.75
N TYR A 75 7.71 -5.70 -1.69
CA TYR A 75 7.82 -4.83 -2.86
C TYR A 75 9.25 -4.72 -3.38
N PHE A 76 10.25 -4.58 -2.50
CA PHE A 76 11.66 -4.51 -2.90
C PHE A 76 12.11 -5.74 -3.72
N ASN A 77 11.51 -6.90 -3.44
CA ASN A 77 11.81 -8.15 -4.13
C ASN A 77 10.88 -8.48 -5.30
N LEU A 78 9.73 -7.82 -5.41
CA LEU A 78 8.75 -8.04 -6.47
C LEU A 78 9.37 -7.70 -7.83
N LYS A 79 9.30 -8.64 -8.77
CA LYS A 79 9.67 -8.44 -10.17
C LYS A 79 8.49 -8.77 -11.05
N LEU A 80 7.94 -7.77 -11.70
CA LEU A 80 6.87 -7.90 -12.67
C LEU A 80 7.45 -8.05 -14.08
N LYS A 81 6.68 -8.69 -14.95
CA LYS A 81 6.96 -8.85 -16.38
C LYS A 81 5.72 -8.42 -17.15
N ASP A 82 5.89 -8.09 -18.42
CA ASP A 82 4.78 -7.88 -19.36
C ASP A 82 3.91 -6.63 -19.12
N TYR A 83 4.43 -5.64 -18.38
CA TYR A 83 3.82 -4.32 -18.18
C TYR A 83 4.65 -3.22 -18.85
N ASP A 84 3.97 -2.25 -19.44
CA ASP A 84 4.60 -1.07 -20.04
C ASP A 84 5.07 -0.09 -18.95
N VAL A 85 4.32 0.01 -17.84
CA VAL A 85 4.63 0.88 -16.70
C VAL A 85 4.03 0.33 -15.41
N VAL A 86 4.74 0.55 -14.31
CA VAL A 86 4.27 0.22 -12.96
C VAL A 86 3.85 1.51 -12.25
N ASN A 87 2.70 1.52 -11.61
CA ASN A 87 2.20 2.63 -10.83
C ASN A 87 2.14 2.28 -9.34
N ALA A 88 3.04 2.89 -8.58
CA ALA A 88 3.10 2.74 -7.13
C ALA A 88 2.16 3.76 -6.47
N GLN A 89 1.30 3.25 -5.61
CA GLN A 89 0.25 3.98 -4.88
C GLN A 89 0.48 3.73 -3.39
N GLY A 90 1.07 4.69 -2.68
CA GLY A 90 1.23 4.63 -1.22
C GLY A 90 2.40 3.78 -0.71
N VAL A 91 2.90 4.15 0.47
CA VAL A 91 4.09 3.55 1.09
C VAL A 91 3.75 2.18 1.67
N THR A 92 4.45 1.09 1.33
CA THR A 92 5.84 0.99 0.79
C THR A 92 5.95 0.53 -0.67
N SER A 93 4.89 0.68 -1.47
CA SER A 93 4.84 0.13 -2.84
C SER A 93 5.94 0.65 -3.78
N GLU A 94 6.47 1.85 -3.53
CA GLU A 94 7.55 2.47 -4.30
C GLU A 94 8.86 1.69 -4.25
N TRP A 95 9.05 0.82 -3.26
CA TRP A 95 10.29 0.04 -3.13
C TRP A 95 10.45 -0.96 -4.28
N ALA A 96 9.37 -1.28 -4.98
CA ALA A 96 9.40 -2.07 -6.21
C ALA A 96 10.22 -1.45 -7.33
N ARG A 97 10.57 -0.16 -7.26
CA ARG A 97 11.49 0.50 -8.20
C ARG A 97 12.82 -0.24 -8.37
N ASN A 98 13.22 -0.99 -7.34
CA ASN A 98 14.46 -1.76 -7.35
C ASN A 98 14.53 -2.74 -8.53
N LYS A 99 13.41 -3.39 -8.89
CA LYS A 99 13.36 -4.42 -9.95
C LYS A 99 12.39 -4.09 -11.10
N ASN A 100 11.67 -2.96 -11.02
CA ASN A 100 10.63 -2.60 -11.98
C ASN A 100 10.85 -1.18 -12.51
N LYS A 101 11.00 -1.05 -13.83
CA LYS A 101 11.14 0.23 -14.56
C LYS A 101 10.49 0.09 -15.94
N PRO A 102 9.81 1.13 -16.48
CA PRO A 102 9.57 2.43 -15.84
C PRO A 102 8.51 2.34 -14.73
N MET A 103 8.58 3.27 -13.76
CA MET A 103 7.65 3.30 -12.63
C MET A 103 7.25 4.74 -12.30
N VAL A 104 5.95 4.96 -12.06
CA VAL A 104 5.34 6.23 -11.67
C VAL A 104 4.85 6.13 -10.23
N TRP A 105 5.23 7.09 -9.40
CA TRP A 105 4.69 7.26 -8.06
C TRP A 105 3.50 8.22 -8.09
N TYR A 106 2.34 7.74 -7.63
CA TYR A 106 1.19 8.62 -7.41
C TYR A 106 1.20 9.08 -5.94
N CYS A 107 1.42 10.38 -5.75
CA CYS A 107 1.49 10.97 -4.41
C CYS A 107 0.09 11.26 -3.88
N HIS A 108 -0.33 10.54 -2.85
CA HIS A 108 -1.53 10.88 -2.08
C HIS A 108 -1.24 11.93 -1.01
N THR A 109 -2.30 12.46 -0.39
CA THR A 109 -2.18 13.27 0.82
C THR A 109 -1.41 12.49 1.91
N PRO A 110 -0.55 13.18 2.70
CA PRO A 110 0.16 12.55 3.80
C PRO A 110 -0.77 11.82 4.78
N ASN A 111 -0.23 10.84 5.50
CA ASN A 111 -0.99 10.14 6.54
C ASN A 111 -1.39 11.13 7.64
N ARG A 112 -2.69 11.27 7.87
CA ARG A 112 -3.30 12.13 8.90
C ARG A 112 -2.70 11.95 10.28
N GLU A 113 -2.30 10.72 10.61
CA GLU A 113 -1.65 10.42 11.88
C GLU A 113 -0.30 11.09 12.10
N ALA A 114 0.33 11.57 11.04
CA ALA A 114 1.58 12.32 11.09
C ALA A 114 1.36 13.84 11.24
N TYR A 115 0.12 14.33 11.14
CA TYR A 115 -0.19 15.75 11.34
C TYR A 115 -1.49 15.92 12.15
N ASP A 116 -2.65 15.98 11.52
CA ASP A 116 -3.89 16.43 12.17
C ASP A 116 -4.48 15.42 13.17
N LEU A 117 -4.15 14.14 13.05
CA LEU A 117 -4.52 13.09 14.01
C LEU A 117 -3.38 12.67 14.93
N TYR A 118 -2.26 13.40 14.93
CA TYR A 118 -1.08 13.04 15.71
C TYR A 118 -1.39 12.95 17.21
N GLU A 119 -1.92 14.01 17.82
CA GLU A 119 -2.22 14.05 19.26
C GLU A 119 -3.25 13.01 19.67
N TRP A 120 -4.33 12.89 18.89
CA TRP A 120 -5.35 11.86 19.10
C TRP A 120 -4.73 10.46 19.08
N ARG A 121 -3.81 10.20 18.16
CA ARG A 121 -3.12 8.90 18.08
C ARG A 121 -2.18 8.66 19.25
N GLN A 122 -1.40 9.67 19.64
CA GLN A 122 -0.50 9.57 20.80
C GLN A 122 -1.27 9.27 22.08
N SER A 123 -2.47 9.86 22.26
CA SER A 123 -3.32 9.58 23.42
C SER A 123 -3.73 8.10 23.54
N ARG A 124 -3.89 7.40 22.40
CA ARG A 124 -4.30 5.98 22.33
C ARG A 124 -3.16 4.98 22.41
N ARG A 125 -1.90 5.43 22.40
CA ARG A 125 -0.71 4.58 22.49
C ARG A 125 -0.31 4.33 23.94
N SER A 126 0.24 3.16 24.22
CA SER A 126 0.92 2.89 25.51
C SER A 126 2.19 3.74 25.65
N PHE A 127 2.69 3.92 26.86
CA PHE A 127 3.87 4.75 27.10
C PHE A 127 5.09 4.34 26.23
N PRO A 128 5.49 3.05 26.13
CA PRO A 128 6.57 2.64 25.23
C PRO A 128 6.31 2.96 23.75
N GLN A 129 5.05 2.82 23.30
CA GLN A 129 4.67 3.15 21.94
C GLN A 129 4.75 4.66 21.66
N ARG A 130 4.39 5.52 22.63
CA ARG A 130 4.51 6.97 22.44
C ARG A 130 5.95 7.38 22.17
N VAL A 131 6.90 6.82 22.91
CA VAL A 131 8.35 7.08 22.73
C VAL A 131 8.85 6.55 21.38
N ALA A 132 8.46 5.33 21.00
CA ALA A 132 8.88 4.75 19.72
C ALA A 132 8.36 5.55 18.50
N PHE A 133 7.23 6.23 18.64
CA PHE A 133 6.57 6.98 17.57
C PHE A 133 6.63 8.51 17.75
N SER A 134 7.40 9.04 18.69
CA SER A 134 7.62 10.49 18.84
C SER A 134 8.75 11.04 17.96
N PHE A 135 9.50 10.16 17.30
CA PHE A 135 10.60 10.50 16.39
C PHE A 135 10.29 10.20 14.91
N LEU A 136 9.05 9.85 14.61
CA LEU A 136 8.51 9.59 13.27
C LEU A 136 7.44 10.63 12.97
#